data_AF-A0A1M7KNR3-F1
#
_entry.id   AF-A0A1M7KNR3-F1
#
_cell.length_a   1.000
_cell.length_b   1.000
_cell.length_c   1.000
_cell.angle_alpha   90.00
_cell.angle_beta   90.00
_cell.angle_gamma   90.00
#
_symmetry.space_group_name_H-M   'P 1'
#
loop_
_entity.id
_entity.type
_entity.pdbx_description
1 polymer ?
#
loop_
_entity_poly.entity_id
_entity_poly.type
_entity_poly.pdbx_seq_one_letter_code
_entity_poly.pdbx_strand_id
1 'polypeptide(L)'
;MKPIIQFIFHLVTPLILGKAIGKLSTRSAPGQYRKLKQPPFAPPRKIFAPMWTFLYLTMGLAHARVNRKGDRGASRLFKVHLMINYTWSFLFFRLRKRQLALVNSIMIWVTMYAVLVKF
;
A
#
# COMPACT_ATOMS: atom_id res chain seq x y z
N MET A 1 18.50 19.26 -8.40
CA MET A 1 18.19 18.90 -6.99
C MET A 1 19.14 17.80 -6.54
N LYS A 2 19.78 17.91 -5.37
CA LYS A 2 20.76 16.92 -4.88
C LYS A 2 20.14 15.51 -4.86
N PRO A 3 20.85 14.44 -5.28
CA PRO A 3 20.30 13.08 -5.41
C PRO A 3 19.74 12.52 -4.09
N ILE A 4 20.24 13.00 -2.94
CA ILE A 4 19.74 12.67 -1.60
C ILE A 4 18.31 13.18 -1.37
N ILE A 5 17.97 14.37 -1.86
CA ILE A 5 16.63 14.96 -1.68
C ILE A 5 15.59 14.15 -2.46
N GLN A 6 15.93 13.72 -3.67
CA GLN A 6 15.06 12.85 -4.47
C GLN A 6 14.88 11.47 -3.81
N PHE A 7 15.93 10.89 -3.24
CA PHE A 7 15.85 9.62 -2.52
C PHE A 7 14.89 9.70 -1.32
N ILE A 8 15.04 10.73 -0.48
CA ILE A 8 14.17 10.97 0.67
C ILE A 8 12.72 11.18 0.24
N PHE A 9 12.48 11.95 -0.83
CA PHE A 9 11.14 12.19 -1.34
C PHE A 9 10.42 10.88 -1.74
N HIS A 10 11.09 9.99 -2.49
CA HIS A 10 10.50 8.72 -2.92
C HIS A 10 10.31 7.73 -1.77
N LEU A 11 11.15 7.78 -0.75
CA LEU A 11 11.03 6.97 0.46
C LEU A 11 9.83 7.42 1.32
N VAL A 12 9.67 8.73 1.50
CA VAL A 12 8.73 9.33 2.45
C VAL A 12 7.31 9.43 1.86
N THR A 13 7.18 9.62 0.55
CA THR A 13 5.87 9.81 -0.09
C THR A 13 4.90 8.63 0.14
N PRO A 14 5.28 7.36 -0.07
CA PRO A 14 4.41 6.22 0.18
C PRO A 14 4.02 6.05 1.65
N LEU A 15 4.93 6.42 2.57
CA LEU A 15 4.69 6.40 4.01
C LEU A 15 3.67 7.45 4.44
N ILE A 16 3.82 8.70 3.97
CA ILE A 16 2.91 9.79 4.31
C ILE A 16 1.52 9.51 3.71
N LEU A 17 1.43 9.15 2.43
CA LEU A 17 0.15 8.84 1.79
C LEU A 17 -0.50 7.61 2.44
N GLY A 18 0.26 6.55 2.69
CA GLY A 18 -0.24 5.35 3.35
C GLY A 18 -0.79 5.63 4.74
N LYS A 19 -0.09 6.45 5.54
CA LYS A 19 -0.55 6.89 6.86
C LYS A 19 -1.79 7.77 6.77
N ALA A 20 -1.85 8.71 5.83
CA ALA A 20 -2.98 9.60 5.62
C ALA A 20 -4.24 8.82 5.20
N ILE A 21 -4.10 7.95 4.20
CA ILE A 21 -5.19 7.12 3.66
C ILE A 21 -5.64 6.09 4.68
N GLY A 22 -4.71 5.51 5.44
CA GLY A 22 -4.99 4.71 6.62
C GLY A 22 -5.87 5.49 7.60
N LYS A 23 -5.43 6.66 8.06
CA LYS A 23 -6.18 7.48 9.03
C LYS A 23 -7.58 7.89 8.52
N LEU A 24 -7.72 8.21 7.23
CA LEU A 24 -8.98 8.61 6.59
C LEU A 24 -9.95 7.44 6.37
N SER A 25 -9.43 6.25 6.06
CA SER A 25 -10.25 5.10 5.67
C SER A 25 -10.52 4.13 6.84
N THR A 26 -9.61 4.06 7.81
CA THR A 26 -9.64 3.06 8.90
C THR A 26 -10.00 3.62 10.28
N ARG A 27 -10.49 4.85 10.38
CA ARG A 27 -10.98 5.43 11.65
C ARG A 27 -11.97 4.52 12.39
N SER A 28 -12.84 3.83 11.64
CA SER A 28 -13.83 2.87 12.16
C SER A 28 -13.45 1.40 11.98
N ALA A 29 -12.30 1.12 11.36
CA ALA A 29 -11.79 -0.24 11.10
C ALA A 29 -11.74 -1.14 12.35
N PRO A 30 -11.30 -0.67 13.55
CA PRO A 30 -11.39 -1.46 14.78
C PRO A 30 -12.71 -2.14 15.04
N GLY A 31 -13.78 -1.33 15.07
CA GLY A 31 -15.10 -1.81 15.44
C GLY A 31 -15.69 -2.67 14.34
N GLN A 32 -15.39 -2.37 13.08
CA GLN A 32 -15.83 -3.17 11.94
C GLN A 32 -15.11 -4.52 11.89
N TYR A 33 -13.81 -4.56 12.13
CA TYR A 33 -13.02 -5.79 12.11
C TYR A 33 -13.49 -6.76 13.21
N ARG A 34 -13.81 -6.26 14.41
CA ARG A 34 -14.35 -7.09 15.51
C ARG A 34 -15.74 -7.67 15.22
N LYS A 35 -16.54 -7.02 14.36
CA LYS A 35 -17.87 -7.49 13.96
C LYS A 35 -17.84 -8.54 12.85
N LEU A 36 -16.67 -8.81 12.26
CA LEU A 36 -16.51 -9.83 11.23
C LEU A 36 -16.28 -11.19 11.86
N LYS A 37 -16.87 -12.24 11.27
CA LYS A 37 -16.50 -13.63 11.55
C LYS A 37 -15.11 -13.86 10.97
N GLN A 38 -14.10 -13.84 11.82
CA GLN A 38 -12.71 -14.01 11.44
C GLN A 38 -12.33 -15.49 11.40
N PRO A 39 -11.53 -15.94 10.43
CA PRO A 39 -10.92 -17.26 10.50
C PRO A 39 -9.89 -17.33 11.64
N PRO A 40 -9.56 -18.53 12.14
CA PRO A 40 -8.63 -18.70 13.27
C PRO A 40 -7.22 -18.18 13.00
N PHE A 41 -6.82 -18.07 11.72
CA PHE A 41 -5.51 -17.56 11.28
C PHE A 41 -5.48 -16.05 11.00
N ALA A 42 -6.58 -15.32 11.29
CA ALA A 42 -6.60 -13.88 11.07
C ALA A 42 -5.67 -13.16 12.05
N PRO A 43 -4.75 -12.29 11.58
CA PRO A 43 -3.82 -11.61 12.47
C PRO A 43 -4.56 -10.64 13.40
N PRO A 44 -4.04 -10.44 14.63
CA PRO A 44 -4.54 -9.43 15.56
C PRO A 44 -4.53 -8.04 14.93
N ARG A 45 -5.59 -7.25 15.18
CA ARG A 45 -5.74 -5.89 14.65
C ARG A 45 -4.53 -4.98 14.91
N LYS A 46 -3.88 -5.11 16.06
CA LYS A 46 -2.75 -4.26 16.46
C LYS A 46 -1.57 -4.37 15.48
N ILE A 47 -1.43 -5.49 14.78
CA ILE A 47 -0.32 -5.77 13.85
C ILE A 47 -0.54 -5.12 12.48
N PHE A 48 -1.79 -4.79 12.11
CA PHE A 48 -2.08 -4.16 10.82
C PHE A 48 -1.28 -2.87 10.60
N ALA A 49 -1.25 -1.97 11.59
CA ALA A 49 -0.56 -0.69 11.44
C ALA A 49 0.96 -0.87 11.27
N PRO A 50 1.69 -1.60 12.14
CA PRO A 50 3.11 -1.89 11.95
C PRO A 50 3.42 -2.58 10.61
N MET A 51 2.62 -3.56 10.20
CA MET A 51 2.82 -4.31 8.96
C MET A 51 2.71 -3.38 7.74
N TRP A 52 1.68 -2.53 7.69
CA TRP A 52 1.54 -1.56 6.60
C TRP A 52 2.66 -0.52 6.58
N THR A 53 3.12 -0.06 7.74
CA THR A 53 4.28 0.84 7.82
C THR A 53 5.53 0.18 7.24
N PHE A 54 5.80 -1.08 7.59
CA PHE A 54 6.93 -1.83 7.07
C PHE A 54 6.83 -2.04 5.54
N LEU A 55 5.65 -2.38 5.03
CA LEU A 55 5.40 -2.53 3.59
C LEU A 55 5.63 -1.21 2.84
N TYR A 56 5.07 -0.10 3.31
CA TYR A 56 5.26 1.19 2.62
C TYR A 56 6.70 1.69 2.69
N LEU A 57 7.43 1.40 3.77
CA LEU A 57 8.86 1.72 3.90
C LEU A 57 9.69 0.95 2.87
N THR A 58 9.48 -0.36 2.78
CA THR A 58 10.21 -1.23 1.85
C THR A 58 9.88 -0.92 0.39
N MET A 59 8.61 -0.62 0.08
CA MET A 59 8.17 -0.13 -1.23
C MET A 59 8.84 1.19 -1.61
N GLY A 60 8.88 2.17 -0.70
CA GLY A 60 9.55 3.46 -0.92
C GLY A 60 11.05 3.30 -1.16
N LEU A 61 11.71 2.39 -0.43
CA LEU A 61 13.13 2.08 -0.62
C LEU A 61 13.41 1.45 -1.99
N ALA A 62 12.56 0.51 -2.41
CA ALA A 62 12.67 -0.13 -3.73
C ALA A 62 12.49 0.89 -4.85
N HIS A 63 11.47 1.75 -4.76
CA HIS A 63 11.21 2.79 -5.77
C HIS A 63 12.35 3.82 -5.86
N ALA A 64 12.90 4.23 -4.71
CA ALA A 64 14.03 5.15 -4.67
C ALA A 64 15.29 4.57 -5.32
N ARG A 65 15.50 3.24 -5.28
CA ARG A 65 16.60 2.58 -6.00
C ARG A 65 16.38 2.53 -7.51
N VAL A 66 15.18 2.15 -7.95
CA VAL A 66 14.85 2.03 -9.38
C VAL A 66 14.87 3.37 -10.08
N ASN A 67 14.40 4.43 -9.42
CA ASN A 67 14.38 5.77 -10.02
C ASN A 67 15.80 6.32 -10.27
N ARG A 68 16.82 5.86 -9.52
CA ARG A 68 18.23 6.22 -9.78
C ARG A 68 18.77 5.61 -11.07
N LYS A 69 18.21 4.48 -11.52
CA LYS A 69 18.57 3.84 -12.81
C LYS A 69 17.88 4.50 -14.02
N GLY A 70 16.96 5.45 -13.79
CA GLY A 70 16.26 6.18 -14.87
C GLY A 70 15.12 5.44 -15.57
N ASP A 71 14.70 4.26 -15.07
CA ASP A 71 13.60 3.51 -15.67
C ASP A 71 12.23 4.15 -15.36
N ARG A 72 11.78 5.00 -16.29
CA ARG A 72 10.48 5.67 -16.22
C ARG A 72 9.30 4.68 -16.25
N GLY A 73 9.46 3.54 -16.91
CA GLY A 73 8.41 2.52 -17.01
C GLY A 73 8.17 1.80 -15.69
N ALA A 74 9.24 1.44 -15.00
CA ALA A 74 9.19 0.83 -13.67
C ALA A 74 8.61 1.81 -12.63
N SER A 75 9.01 3.08 -12.72
CA SER A 75 8.48 4.16 -11.87
C SER A 75 6.97 4.40 -12.08
N ARG A 76 6.49 4.38 -13.33
CA ARG A 76 5.05 4.51 -13.63
C ARG A 76 4.26 3.32 -13.09
N LEU A 77 4.76 2.09 -13.30
CA LEU A 77 4.12 0.87 -12.82
C LEU A 77 3.99 0.87 -11.29
N PHE A 78 5.04 1.28 -10.58
CA PHE A 78 5.01 1.42 -9.12
C PHE A 78 3.94 2.41 -8.64
N LYS A 79 3.80 3.57 -9.30
CA LYS A 79 2.75 4.56 -8.94
C LYS A 79 1.35 4.00 -9.13
N VAL A 80 1.12 3.25 -10.23
CA VAL A 80 -0.16 2.57 -10.48
C VAL A 80 -0.45 1.52 -9.41
N HIS A 81 0.54 0.67 -9.09
CA HIS A 81 0.43 -0.30 -8.01
C HIS A 81 0.03 0.37 -6.69
N LEU A 82 0.69 1.48 -6.34
CA LEU A 82 0.43 2.21 -5.10
C LEU A 82 -0.99 2.81 -5.05
N MET A 83 -1.50 3.34 -6.17
CA MET A 83 -2.88 3.84 -6.25
C MET A 83 -3.91 2.73 -6.04
N ILE A 84 -3.71 1.57 -6.68
CA ILE A 84 -4.57 0.39 -6.50
C ILE A 84 -4.50 -0.09 -5.04
N ASN A 85 -3.30 -0.09 -4.45
CA ASN A 85 -3.09 -0.46 -3.05
C ASN A 85 -3.90 0.42 -2.09
N TYR A 86 -3.85 1.74 -2.27
CA TYR A 86 -4.61 2.68 -1.47
C TYR A 86 -6.13 2.56 -1.61
N THR A 87 -6.61 2.27 -2.82
CA THR A 87 -8.04 2.10 -3.11
C THR A 87 -8.65 0.96 -2.30
N TRP A 88 -7.87 -0.08 -2.00
CA TRP A 88 -8.32 -1.21 -1.17
C TRP A 88 -8.84 -0.79 0.20
N SER A 89 -8.09 0.07 0.91
CA SER A 89 -8.47 0.51 2.26
C SER A 89 -9.80 1.27 2.23
N PHE A 90 -10.05 2.04 1.17
CA PHE A 90 -11.29 2.78 0.98
C PHE A 90 -12.47 1.85 0.67
N LEU A 91 -12.28 0.89 -0.25
CA LEU A 91 -13.30 -0.10 -0.62
C LEU A 91 -13.71 -0.98 0.57
N PHE A 92 -12.73 -1.46 1.33
CA PHE A 92 -12.96 -2.42 2.41
C PHE A 92 -13.59 -1.76 3.66
N PHE A 93 -13.00 -0.68 4.16
CA PHE A 93 -13.39 -0.10 5.45
C PHE A 93 -14.44 1.00 5.32
N ARG A 94 -14.28 1.90 4.35
CA ARG A 94 -15.17 3.06 4.19
C ARG A 94 -16.44 2.71 3.43
N LEU A 95 -16.30 2.14 2.22
CA LEU A 95 -17.44 1.79 1.37
C LEU A 95 -18.09 0.45 1.73
N ARG A 96 -17.43 -0.38 2.55
CA ARG A 96 -17.91 -1.72 2.96
C ARG A 96 -18.24 -2.65 1.78
N LYS A 97 -17.74 -2.36 0.57
CA LYS A 97 -17.95 -3.16 -0.64
C LYS A 97 -16.90 -4.28 -0.71
N ARG A 98 -17.07 -5.30 0.14
CA ARG A 98 -16.06 -6.37 0.34
C ARG A 98 -15.77 -7.19 -0.92
N GLN A 99 -16.77 -7.41 -1.77
CA GLN A 99 -16.59 -8.10 -3.06
C GLN A 99 -15.66 -7.31 -3.99
N LEU A 100 -15.85 -5.99 -4.10
CA LEU A 100 -14.96 -5.12 -4.87
C LEU A 100 -13.57 -5.04 -4.25
N ALA A 101 -13.48 -5.06 -2.91
CA ALA A 101 -12.19 -5.11 -2.22
C ALA A 101 -11.43 -6.41 -2.52
N LEU A 102 -12.13 -7.55 -2.69
CA LEU A 102 -11.52 -8.82 -3.10
C LEU A 102 -10.93 -8.73 -4.52
N VAL A 103 -11.69 -8.20 -5.48
CA VAL A 103 -11.20 -7.97 -6.85
C VAL A 103 -9.98 -7.04 -6.83
N ASN A 104 -10.06 -5.94 -6.07
CA ASN A 104 -8.93 -5.03 -5.91
C ASN A 104 -7.72 -5.72 -5.26
N SER A 105 -7.92 -6.63 -4.31
CA SER A 105 -6.82 -7.42 -3.74
C SER A 105 -6.12 -8.25 -4.81
N ILE A 106 -6.86 -8.92 -5.71
CA ILE A 106 -6.26 -9.66 -6.83
C ILE A 106 -5.46 -8.72 -7.74
N MET A 107 -5.98 -7.52 -8.03
CA MET A 107 -5.25 -6.51 -8.81
C MET A 107 -3.96 -6.03 -8.10
N ILE A 108 -3.98 -5.90 -6.76
CA ILE A 108 -2.77 -5.60 -5.98
C ILE A 108 -1.74 -6.71 -6.19
N TRP A 109 -2.13 -7.98 -6.10
CA TRP A 109 -1.22 -9.12 -6.31
C TRP A 109 -0.60 -9.11 -7.70
N VAL A 110 -1.40 -8.95 -8.75
CA VAL A 110 -0.92 -8.89 -10.14
C VAL A 110 0.05 -7.73 -10.34
N THR A 111 -0.30 -6.53 -9.86
CA THR A 111 0.56 -5.36 -10.02
C THR A 111 1.81 -5.42 -9.14
N MET A 112 1.75 -6.06 -7.97
CA MET A 112 2.92 -6.33 -7.13
C MET A 112 3.90 -7.25 -7.86
N TYR A 113 3.41 -8.33 -8.45
CA TYR A 113 4.23 -9.26 -9.22
C TYR A 113 4.86 -8.56 -10.43
N ALA A 114 4.09 -7.74 -11.15
CA ALA A 114 4.61 -6.95 -12.27
C ALA A 114 5.71 -5.96 -11.86
N VAL A 115 5.56 -5.31 -10.70
CA VAL A 115 6.62 -4.46 -10.12
C VAL A 115 7.85 -5.29 -9.78
N LEU A 116 7.67 -6.46 -9.18
CA LEU A 116 8.75 -7.36 -8.77
C LEU A 116 9.57 -7.88 -9.95
N VAL A 117 8.94 -8.25 -11.07
CA VAL A 117 9.63 -8.71 -12.29
C VAL A 117 10.38 -7.58 -12.98
N LYS A 118 9.91 -6.34 -12.82
CA LYS A 118 10.49 -5.16 -13.49
C LYS A 118 11.62 -4.49 -12.71
N PHE A 119 11.77 -4.80 -11.42
CA PHE A 119 12.73 -4.18 -10.50
C PHE A 119 14.01 -5.00 -10.39
#